data_AF-B7UBX9-F1
#
_entry.id   AF-B7UBX9-F1
#
_cell.length_a   1.000
_cell.length_b   1.000
_cell.length_c   1.000
_cell.angle_alpha   90.00
_cell.angle_beta   90.00
_cell.angle_gamma   90.00
#
_symmetry.space_group_name_H-M   'P 1'
#
loop_
_entity.id
_entity.type
_entity.pdbx_description
1 polymer ?
#
loop_
_entity_poly.entity_id
_entity_poly.type
_entity_poly.pdbx_seq_one_letter_code
_entity_poly.pdbx_strand_id
1 'polypeptide(L)' 'TVMATAFMGYVLPWGQMSFWGATVITNLLSAIPYIGTTLVEWIWGGFSVDKATLTRFFAFHFILPFI' A
#
# COMPACT_ATOMS: atom_id res chain seq x y z
N THR A 1 1.31 -8.09 -12.47
CA THR A 1 0.15 -8.13 -11.54
C THR A 1 0.42 -8.99 -10.32
N VAL A 2 1.12 -10.13 -10.45
CA VAL A 2 1.42 -11.07 -9.34
C VAL A 2 2.14 -10.41 -8.15
N MET A 3 3.24 -9.68 -8.35
CA MET A 3 3.98 -9.04 -7.24
C MET A 3 3.12 -8.04 -6.45
N ALA A 4 2.34 -7.21 -7.15
CA ALA A 4 1.44 -6.24 -6.52
C ALA A 4 0.33 -6.95 -5.73
N THR A 5 -0.28 -7.98 -6.31
CA THR A 5 -1.33 -8.79 -5.66
C THR A 5 -0.79 -9.49 -4.41
N ALA A 6 0.39 -10.10 -4.51
CA ALA A 6 1.04 -10.79 -3.38
C ALA A 6 1.42 -9.82 -2.25
N PHE A 7 1.98 -8.66 -2.59
CA PHE A 7 2.29 -7.62 -1.61
C PHE A 7 1.02 -7.12 -0.90
N MET A 8 -0.04 -6.78 -1.65
CA MET A 8 -1.29 -6.32 -1.03
C MET A 8 -1.91 -7.40 -0.14
N GLY A 9 -1.84 -8.67 -0.55
CA GLY A 9 -2.27 -9.83 0.25
C GLY A 9 -1.46 -10.00 1.53
N TYR A 10 -0.14 -9.77 1.48
CA TYR A 10 0.76 -9.79 2.63
C TYR A 10 0.42 -8.72 3.67
N VAL A 11 -0.17 -7.60 3.25
CA VAL A 11 -0.58 -6.51 4.16
C VAL A 11 -1.85 -6.86 4.95
N LEU A 12 -2.73 -7.73 4.41
CA LEU A 12 -4.08 -7.97 4.97
C LEU A 12 -4.13 -8.53 6.40
N PRO A 13 -3.23 -9.43 6.85
CA PRO A 13 -3.22 -9.92 8.23
C PRO A 13 -2.92 -8.85 9.30
N TRP A 14 -2.45 -7.67 8.87
CA TRP A 14 -2.19 -6.52 9.73
C TRP A 14 -1.26 -6.79 10.93
N GLY A 15 -0.29 -7.68 10.75
CA GLY A 15 0.79 -7.92 11.72
C GLY A 15 1.90 -6.87 11.67
N GLN A 16 2.87 -6.93 12.59
CA GLN A 16 4.00 -5.99 12.65
C GLN A 16 4.76 -5.90 11.31
N MET A 17 5.12 -7.04 10.72
CA MET A 17 5.83 -7.06 9.44
C MET A 17 4.96 -6.59 8.27
N SER A 18 3.65 -6.85 8.30
CA SER A 18 2.70 -6.34 7.32
C SER A 18 2.62 -4.81 7.37
N PHE A 19 2.52 -4.24 8.58
CA PHE A 19 2.42 -2.79 8.79
C PHE A 19 3.71 -2.07 8.37
N TRP A 20 4.87 -2.53 8.86
CA TRP A 20 6.15 -1.92 8.50
C TRP A 20 6.52 -2.17 7.04
N GLY A 21 6.21 -3.35 6.51
CA GLY A 21 6.38 -3.66 5.09
C GLY A 21 5.56 -2.74 4.19
N ALA A 22 4.29 -2.48 4.55
CA ALA A 22 3.46 -1.51 3.85
C ALA A 22 4.10 -0.12 3.87
N THR A 23 4.53 0.34 5.05
CA THR A 23 5.16 1.65 5.24
C THR A 23 6.41 1.81 4.38
N VAL A 24 7.34 0.85 4.42
CA VAL A 24 8.60 0.92 3.67
C VAL A 24 8.37 0.91 2.16
N ILE A 25 7.56 -0.03 1.66
CA ILE A 25 7.36 -0.22 0.21
C ILE A 25 6.64 0.98 -0.42
N THR A 26 5.58 1.50 0.21
CA THR A 26 4.89 2.68 -0.33
C THR A 26 5.76 3.93 -0.26
N ASN A 27 6.61 4.07 0.77
CA ASN A 27 7.51 5.21 0.89
C ASN A 27 8.58 5.28 -0.20
N LEU A 28 8.85 4.20 -0.95
CA LEU A 28 9.74 4.27 -2.12
C LEU A 28 9.24 5.29 -3.16
N LEU A 29 7.93 5.54 -3.22
CA LEU A 29 7.33 6.54 -4.11
C LEU A 29 7.63 7.98 -3.68
N SER A 30 8.00 8.22 -2.41
CA SER A 30 8.39 9.55 -1.94
C SER A 30 9.64 10.09 -2.64
N ALA A 31 10.45 9.21 -3.23
CA ALA A 31 11.65 9.57 -3.98
C ALA A 31 11.34 10.22 -5.35
N ILE A 32 10.09 10.22 -5.80
CA ILE A 32 9.69 10.89 -7.04
C ILE A 32 9.72 12.41 -6.84
N PRO A 33 10.48 13.18 -7.66
CA PRO A 33 10.55 14.63 -7.52
C PRO A 33 9.18 15.31 -7.65
N TYR A 34 8.97 16.38 -6.88
CA TYR A 34 7.79 17.26 -6.88
C TYR A 34 6.46 16.64 -6.41
N ILE A 35 6.19 15.36 -6.69
CA ILE A 35 4.91 14.70 -6.41
C ILE A 35 5.02 13.46 -5.50
N GLY A 36 6.23 13.08 -5.07
CA GLY A 36 6.43 11.83 -4.32
C GLY A 36 5.66 11.78 -3.00
N THR A 37 5.74 12.83 -2.18
CA THR A 37 5.06 12.88 -0.88
C THR A 37 3.54 12.87 -1.05
N THR A 38 3.00 13.63 -2.00
CA THR A 38 1.56 13.69 -2.27
C THR A 38 1.03 12.36 -2.81
N LEU A 39 1.82 11.62 -3.60
CA LEU A 39 1.48 10.27 -4.05
C LEU A 39 1.39 9.28 -2.88
N VAL A 40 2.34 9.34 -1.93
CA VAL A 40 2.34 8.47 -0.76
C VAL A 40 1.11 8.71 0.11
N GLU A 41 0.83 9.97 0.44
CA GLU A 41 -0.37 10.35 1.22
C GLU A 41 -1.66 9.96 0.48
N TRP A 42 -1.69 10.12 -0.85
CA TRP A 42 -2.82 9.68 -1.66
C TRP A 42 -3.01 8.17 -1.64
N ILE A 43 -1.95 7.36 -1.62
CA ILE A 43 -2.06 5.89 -1.51
C ILE A 43 -2.56 5.50 -0.13
N TRP A 44 -2.04 6.13 0.92
CA TRP A 44 -2.45 5.82 2.29
C TRP A 44 -3.87 6.29 2.61
N GLY A 45 -4.32 7.39 2.00
CA GLY A 45 -5.56 8.05 2.37
C GLY A 45 -5.46 8.78 3.71
N GLY A 46 -4.27 9.28 4.06
CA GLY A 46 -3.95 9.92 5.33
C GLY A 46 -2.45 10.15 5.50
N PHE A 47 -2.02 10.50 6.71
CA PHE A 47 -0.61 10.82 7.03
C PHE A 47 0.28 9.60 7.28
N SER A 48 -0.31 8.42 7.45
CA SER A 48 0.39 7.16 7.69
C SER A 48 -0.43 5.99 7.15
N VAL A 49 0.20 4.82 7.06
CA VAL A 49 -0.53 3.56 6.86
C VAL A 49 -1.53 3.38 8.00
N ASP A 50 -2.82 3.25 7.65
CA ASP A 50 -3.92 3.07 8.61
C ASP A 50 -5.08 2.28 7.97
N LYS A 51 -6.23 2.19 8.65
CA LYS A 51 -7.44 1.48 8.19
C LYS A 51 -7.89 1.88 6.79
N ALA A 52 -7.74 3.15 6.40
CA ALA A 52 -8.04 3.63 5.05
C ALA A 52 -7.17 2.92 4.00
N THR A 53 -5.87 2.77 4.29
CA THR A 53 -4.92 2.04 3.44
C THR A 53 -5.29 0.57 3.34
N LEU A 54 -5.54 -0.09 4.48
CA LEU A 54 -5.91 -1.52 4.53
C LEU A 54 -7.15 -1.83 3.70
N THR A 55 -8.19 -1.00 3.84
CA THR A 55 -9.46 -1.20 3.13
C THR A 55 -9.27 -1.08 1.62
N ARG A 56 -8.45 -0.13 1.16
CA ARG A 56 -8.13 0.04 -0.26
C ARG A 56 -7.28 -1.12 -0.77
N PHE A 57 -6.29 -1.55 -0.01
CA PHE A 57 -5.43 -2.67 -0.39
C PHE A 57 -6.22 -3.99 -0.46
N PHE A 58 -7.22 -4.19 0.39
CA PHE A 58 -8.16 -5.30 0.27
C PHE A 58 -8.91 -5.27 -1.07
N ALA A 59 -9.48 -4.12 -1.43
CA ALA A 59 -10.19 -3.98 -2.71
C ALA A 59 -9.27 -4.24 -3.92
N PHE A 60 -8.04 -3.71 -3.91
CA PHE A 60 -7.08 -3.97 -4.97
C PHE A 60 -6.58 -5.41 -5.00
N HIS A 61 -6.29 -6.03 -3.84
CA HIS A 61 -5.92 -7.44 -3.75
C HIS A 61 -7.02 -8.35 -4.31
N PHE A 62 -8.29 -7.98 -4.12
CA PHE A 62 -9.42 -8.71 -4.68
C PHE A 62 -9.51 -8.58 -6.20
N ILE A 63 -9.31 -7.39 -6.77
CA ILE A 63 -9.51 -7.14 -8.21
C ILE A 63 -8.32 -7.58 -9.06
N LEU A 64 -7.08 -7.35 -8.60
CA LEU A 64 -5.87 -7.57 -9.39
C LEU A 64 -5.62 -9.01 -9.90
N PRO A 65 -6.04 -10.10 -9.21
CA PRO A 65 -5.96 -11.46 -9.75
C PRO A 65 -6.77 -11.68 -11.04
N PHE A 66 -7.75 -10.83 -11.32
CA PHE A 66 -8.64 -10.93 -12.48
C PHE A 66 -8.17 -10.08 -13.68
N ILE A 67 -6.98 -9.48 -13.60
CA ILE A 67 -6.32 -8.68 -14.63
C ILE A 67 -5.01 -9.35 -15.05
#